data_AF-A0A937TSI8-F1
#
_entry.id   AF-A0A937TSI8-F1
#
_cell.length_a   1.000
_cell.length_b   1.000
_cell.length_c   1.000
_cell.angle_alpha   90.00
_cell.angle_beta   90.00
_cell.angle_gamma   90.00
#
_symmetry.space_group_name_H-M   'P 1'
#
loop_
_entity.id
_entity.type
_entity.pdbx_description
1 polymer ?
#
loop_
_entity_poly.entity_id
_entity_poly.type
_entity_poly.pdbx_seq_one_letter_code
_entity_poly.pdbx_strand_id
1 'polypeptide(L)'
;MVRPVVEGRWLRPAVTDDGTPVPAWGHAEGLRVALWPAPGPRGLVRVYAPYLGNPQDHVINFIAVEPVVAGRRGFSELEVSGLDRTRGKRLWSADEASDPAPREAQAPARGRIERAGDVETLTVFVFVEPFENGARPYLRLTFRSDRPEEVGLAAYAQPESARMDACILTATMGNYARLRRLHLKDRVATAGALWPDFRGNGFAPHARFPLEQLFRMPDGSAIVAAAPDEPNPADADYALFTPAWWKYRGAVATQYWRAPDPHSNLAAQVNGRTTYWGWHTAIPGGVAFENFELVAPFVAGQTFHFGVTRRTPESLVSGPAGAR
;
A
#
# COMPACT_ATOMS: atom_id res chain seq x y z
N MET A 1 -21.12 -13.57 -1.75
CA MET A 1 -19.96 -12.69 -1.48
C MET A 1 -20.17 -12.12 -0.08
N VAL A 2 -19.25 -12.38 0.83
CA VAL A 2 -19.53 -12.16 2.24
C VAL A 2 -19.15 -10.74 2.64
N ARG A 3 -20.09 -10.09 3.33
CA ARG A 3 -19.91 -8.73 3.81
C ARG A 3 -18.98 -8.77 5.03
N PRO A 4 -17.92 -7.96 5.06
CA PRO A 4 -17.12 -7.82 6.26
C PRO A 4 -17.97 -7.21 7.38
N VAL A 5 -17.77 -7.65 8.62
CA VAL A 5 -18.57 -7.19 9.76
C VAL A 5 -18.11 -5.80 10.18
N VAL A 6 -19.08 -4.88 10.24
CA VAL A 6 -18.88 -3.51 10.70
C VAL A 6 -19.30 -3.44 12.17
N GLU A 7 -18.40 -2.93 13.00
CA GLU A 7 -18.65 -2.73 14.43
C GLU A 7 -18.37 -1.29 14.79
N GLY A 8 -19.46 -0.52 14.95
CA GLY A 8 -19.38 0.93 15.03
C GLY A 8 -18.78 1.50 13.75
N ARG A 9 -17.63 2.18 13.90
CA ARG A 9 -16.93 2.87 12.80
C ARG A 9 -15.89 1.99 12.10
N TRP A 10 -15.67 0.79 12.63
CA TRP A 10 -14.55 -0.05 12.24
C TRP A 10 -15.01 -1.29 11.48
N LEU A 11 -14.23 -1.62 10.47
CA LEU A 11 -14.21 -2.95 9.89
C LEU A 11 -13.23 -3.81 10.69
N ARG A 12 -13.69 -4.96 11.16
CA ARG A 12 -12.84 -5.96 11.83
C ARG A 12 -13.08 -7.34 11.22
N PRO A 13 -12.13 -8.28 11.38
CA PRO A 13 -12.29 -9.60 10.82
C PRO A 13 -13.53 -10.31 11.34
N ALA A 14 -14.11 -11.12 10.48
CA ALA A 14 -15.29 -11.92 10.76
C ALA A 14 -15.21 -13.27 10.07
N VAL A 15 -16.06 -14.18 10.53
CA VAL A 15 -16.33 -15.43 9.85
C VAL A 15 -17.67 -15.29 9.14
N THR A 16 -17.70 -15.74 7.90
CA THR A 16 -18.89 -15.71 7.05
C THR A 16 -19.87 -16.83 7.42
N ASP A 17 -21.10 -16.76 6.92
CA ASP A 17 -22.10 -17.83 7.16
C ASP A 17 -21.64 -19.20 6.62
N ASP A 18 -20.77 -19.21 5.60
CA ASP A 18 -20.16 -20.42 5.04
C ASP A 18 -18.83 -20.83 5.71
N GLY A 19 -18.46 -20.19 6.83
CA GLY A 19 -17.28 -20.53 7.62
C GLY A 19 -15.95 -19.98 7.09
N THR A 20 -15.98 -19.21 6.01
CA THR A 20 -14.80 -18.53 5.44
C THR A 20 -14.32 -17.41 6.38
N PRO A 21 -13.01 -17.26 6.61
CA PRO A 21 -12.47 -16.07 7.29
C PRO A 21 -12.45 -14.85 6.36
N VAL A 22 -12.81 -13.68 6.87
CA VAL A 22 -12.60 -12.39 6.20
C VAL A 22 -11.56 -11.60 7.00
N PRO A 23 -10.26 -11.77 6.74
CA PRO A 23 -9.18 -11.09 7.46
C PRO A 23 -9.05 -9.64 6.96
N ALA A 24 -10.02 -8.78 7.29
CA ALA A 24 -10.07 -7.40 6.86
C ALA A 24 -10.20 -6.42 8.03
N TRP A 25 -9.49 -5.30 7.94
CA TRP A 25 -9.46 -4.22 8.93
C TRP A 25 -9.60 -2.87 8.23
N GLY A 26 -10.09 -1.86 8.94
CA GLY A 26 -10.03 -0.48 8.47
C GLY A 26 -11.25 0.33 8.88
N HIS A 27 -11.43 1.50 8.27
CA HIS A 27 -12.60 2.32 8.55
C HIS A 27 -13.81 1.81 7.74
N ALA A 28 -14.99 1.76 8.37
CA ALA A 28 -16.21 1.26 7.73
C ALA A 28 -16.57 2.05 6.46
N GLU A 29 -16.33 3.36 6.47
CA GLU A 29 -16.58 4.26 5.35
C GLU A 29 -15.29 4.73 4.64
N GLY A 30 -14.14 4.17 5.01
CA GLY A 30 -12.84 4.63 4.54
C GLY A 30 -11.99 3.51 3.93
N LEU A 31 -10.67 3.71 3.99
CA LEU A 31 -9.67 2.77 3.52
C LEU A 31 -9.72 1.49 4.36
N ARG A 32 -9.63 0.36 3.67
CA ARG A 32 -9.61 -0.97 4.27
C ARG A 32 -8.42 -1.74 3.76
N VAL A 33 -7.95 -2.68 4.56
CA VAL A 33 -6.95 -3.65 4.15
C VAL A 33 -7.42 -5.07 4.39
N ALA A 34 -6.88 -6.02 3.65
CA ALA A 34 -7.05 -7.44 3.96
C ALA A 34 -5.77 -8.24 3.74
N LEU A 35 -5.70 -9.40 4.38
CA LEU A 35 -4.64 -10.39 4.17
C LEU A 35 -5.19 -11.59 3.40
N TRP A 36 -4.29 -12.47 2.95
CA TRP A 36 -4.69 -13.80 2.49
C TRP A 36 -5.48 -14.53 3.60
N PRO A 37 -6.59 -15.27 3.31
CA PRO A 37 -7.01 -15.80 2.00
C PRO A 37 -7.92 -14.91 1.16
N ALA A 38 -8.02 -13.60 1.43
CA ALA A 38 -8.73 -12.71 0.50
C ALA A 38 -8.14 -12.82 -0.93
N PRO A 39 -8.95 -12.65 -2.00
CA PRO A 39 -8.49 -12.83 -3.39
C PRO A 39 -7.22 -12.04 -3.74
N GLY A 40 -6.42 -12.57 -4.67
CA GLY A 40 -5.14 -11.99 -5.11
C GLY A 40 -3.91 -12.73 -4.56
N PRO A 41 -2.69 -12.30 -4.92
CA PRO A 41 -1.46 -13.00 -4.56
C PRO A 41 -1.23 -13.07 -3.05
N ARG A 42 -0.56 -14.13 -2.59
CA ARG A 42 -0.09 -14.24 -1.21
C ARG A 42 1.15 -13.35 -1.02
N GLY A 43 1.48 -13.01 0.23
CA GLY A 43 2.63 -12.16 0.52
C GLY A 43 2.34 -10.65 0.47
N LEU A 44 1.09 -10.26 0.20
CA LEU A 44 0.69 -8.86 0.02
C LEU A 44 -0.40 -8.46 1.01
N VAL A 45 -0.37 -7.20 1.46
CA VAL A 45 -1.51 -6.54 2.08
C VAL A 45 -2.37 -5.96 0.98
N ARG A 46 -3.63 -6.39 0.87
CA ARG A 46 -4.59 -5.83 -0.09
C ARG A 46 -5.11 -4.51 0.43
N VAL A 47 -5.24 -3.50 -0.42
CA VAL A 47 -5.84 -2.21 -0.08
C VAL A 47 -7.13 -2.04 -0.87
N TYR A 48 -8.19 -1.60 -0.19
CA TYR A 48 -9.50 -1.32 -0.76
C TYR A 48 -9.92 0.11 -0.44
N ALA A 49 -10.53 0.77 -1.41
CA ALA A 49 -11.09 2.11 -1.28
C ALA A 49 -12.57 2.13 -1.76
N PRO A 50 -13.48 1.48 -1.02
CA PRO A 50 -14.87 1.29 -1.46
C PRO A 50 -15.64 2.62 -1.56
N TYR A 51 -15.25 3.64 -0.79
CA TYR A 51 -15.81 4.98 -0.87
C TYR A 51 -15.63 5.63 -2.23
N LEU A 52 -14.71 5.14 -3.08
CA LEU A 52 -14.58 5.57 -4.49
C LEU A 52 -15.68 5.02 -5.40
N GLY A 53 -16.59 4.18 -4.90
CA GLY A 53 -17.55 3.45 -5.73
C GLY A 53 -16.98 2.17 -6.34
N ASN A 54 -15.83 1.71 -5.85
CA ASN A 54 -15.28 0.41 -6.20
C ASN A 54 -16.16 -0.73 -5.66
N PRO A 55 -16.31 -1.85 -6.38
CA PRO A 55 -16.86 -3.07 -5.79
C PRO A 55 -16.11 -3.42 -4.50
N GLN A 56 -16.82 -3.95 -3.50
CA GLN A 56 -16.25 -4.15 -2.14
C GLN A 56 -15.05 -5.10 -2.11
N ASP A 57 -14.96 -6.01 -3.08
CA ASP A 57 -13.91 -7.00 -3.27
C ASP A 57 -12.81 -6.55 -4.24
N HIS A 58 -12.91 -5.33 -4.78
CA HIS A 58 -11.96 -4.82 -5.76
C HIS A 58 -10.79 -4.09 -5.09
N VAL A 59 -9.60 -4.66 -5.26
CA VAL A 59 -8.35 -4.11 -4.73
C VAL A 59 -7.95 -2.88 -5.55
N ILE A 60 -7.62 -1.76 -4.87
CA ILE A 60 -7.13 -0.53 -5.51
C ILE A 60 -5.60 -0.48 -5.58
N ASN A 61 -4.93 -1.15 -4.63
CA ASN A 61 -3.48 -1.36 -4.61
C ASN A 61 -3.10 -2.52 -3.68
N PHE A 62 -1.87 -3.01 -3.77
CA PHE A 62 -1.26 -3.92 -2.81
C PHE A 62 -0.08 -3.25 -2.13
N ILE A 63 0.18 -3.58 -0.86
CA ILE A 63 1.42 -3.25 -0.17
C ILE A 63 2.28 -4.52 -0.02
N ALA A 64 3.47 -4.52 -0.61
CA ALA A 64 4.49 -5.55 -0.40
C ALA A 64 5.44 -5.15 0.74
N VAL A 65 5.98 -6.13 1.46
CA VAL A 65 6.98 -5.93 2.52
C VAL A 65 8.33 -6.38 1.99
N GLU A 66 9.25 -5.43 1.91
CA GLU A 66 10.49 -5.63 1.17
C GLU A 66 11.70 -5.16 1.99
N PRO A 67 12.16 -5.99 2.95
CA PRO A 67 13.33 -5.69 3.75
C PRO A 67 14.60 -5.77 2.91
N VAL A 68 15.53 -4.84 3.13
CA VAL A 68 16.85 -4.81 2.51
C VAL A 68 17.88 -5.14 3.58
N VAL A 69 18.70 -6.15 3.35
CA VAL A 69 19.79 -6.55 4.25
C VAL A 69 21.07 -6.63 3.45
N ALA A 70 22.08 -5.83 3.82
CA ALA A 70 23.34 -5.71 3.09
C ALA A 70 23.12 -5.49 1.58
N GLY A 71 22.21 -4.58 1.22
CA GLY A 71 21.83 -4.28 -0.16
C GLY A 71 20.97 -5.34 -0.86
N ARG A 72 20.67 -6.47 -0.22
CA ARG A 72 19.81 -7.54 -0.79
C ARG A 72 18.36 -7.35 -0.38
N ARG A 73 17.52 -6.99 -1.35
CA ARG A 73 16.07 -6.80 -1.18
C ARG A 73 15.35 -8.17 -1.16
N GLY A 74 14.56 -8.41 -0.12
CA GLY A 74 13.61 -9.51 -0.05
C GLY A 74 12.25 -9.09 -0.60
N PHE A 75 11.45 -10.05 -1.06
CA PHE A 75 10.17 -9.79 -1.73
C PHE A 75 9.05 -10.64 -1.16
N SER A 76 8.17 -10.05 -0.35
CA SER A 76 7.12 -10.81 0.33
C SER A 76 6.18 -11.54 -0.63
N GLU A 77 5.89 -11.00 -1.82
CA GLU A 77 5.05 -11.65 -2.84
C GLU A 77 5.78 -12.78 -3.60
N LEU A 78 7.08 -12.64 -3.82
CA LEU A 78 7.81 -13.45 -4.80
C LEU A 78 8.57 -14.60 -4.16
N GLU A 79 9.08 -14.42 -2.93
CA GLU A 79 9.82 -15.45 -2.22
C GLU A 79 8.93 -16.65 -1.90
N VAL A 80 9.53 -17.84 -1.93
CA VAL A 80 8.85 -19.06 -1.51
C VAL A 80 8.81 -19.09 0.02
N SER A 81 7.63 -19.42 0.55
CA SER A 81 7.43 -19.68 1.98
C SER A 81 8.21 -20.93 2.39
N GLY A 82 9.03 -20.79 3.43
CA GLY A 82 9.65 -21.91 4.14
C GLY A 82 8.65 -22.70 4.97
N LEU A 83 7.51 -22.11 5.34
CA LEU A 83 6.46 -22.77 6.14
C LEU A 83 5.64 -23.79 5.34
N ASP A 84 5.39 -23.54 4.06
CA ASP A 84 4.48 -24.37 3.23
C ASP A 84 4.87 -24.51 1.75
N ARG A 85 6.08 -24.08 1.37
CA ARG A 85 6.65 -24.22 0.02
C ARG A 85 5.85 -23.57 -1.11
N THR A 86 4.90 -22.69 -0.79
CA THR A 86 4.11 -21.95 -1.79
C THR A 86 4.72 -20.57 -2.04
N ARG A 87 4.53 -20.00 -3.23
CA ARG A 87 5.00 -18.65 -3.57
C ARG A 87 4.30 -17.58 -2.72
N GLY A 88 5.06 -16.58 -2.29
CA GLY A 88 4.66 -15.51 -1.38
C GLY A 88 4.80 -15.93 0.07
N LYS A 89 5.40 -15.08 0.91
CA LYS A 89 5.53 -15.26 2.35
C LYS A 89 4.18 -15.34 3.04
N ARG A 90 4.11 -16.09 4.13
CA ARG A 90 2.92 -16.06 5.01
C ARG A 90 2.91 -14.76 5.81
N LEU A 91 1.73 -14.14 5.85
CA LEU A 91 1.42 -13.00 6.71
C LEU A 91 0.30 -13.43 7.66
N TRP A 92 0.42 -13.10 8.94
CA TRP A 92 -0.62 -13.37 9.93
C TRP A 92 -0.79 -12.18 10.86
N SER A 93 -1.99 -12.05 11.42
CA SER A 93 -2.35 -10.93 12.29
C SER A 93 -2.29 -11.30 13.76
N ALA A 94 -1.98 -10.31 14.59
CA ALA A 94 -2.02 -10.40 16.05
C ALA A 94 -2.56 -9.10 16.65
N ASP A 95 -3.11 -9.20 17.87
CA ASP A 95 -3.58 -8.04 18.64
C ASP A 95 -2.42 -7.30 19.33
N GLU A 96 -1.29 -7.98 19.55
CA GLU A 96 -0.10 -7.47 20.24
C GLU A 96 1.19 -7.87 19.53
N ALA A 97 2.24 -7.03 19.66
CA ALA A 97 3.57 -7.31 19.12
C ALA A 97 4.31 -8.45 19.86
N SER A 98 3.88 -8.76 21.07
CA SER A 98 4.43 -9.82 21.94
C SER A 98 4.07 -11.23 21.49
N ASP A 99 3.14 -11.38 20.52
CA ASP A 99 2.68 -12.66 20.02
C ASP A 99 3.06 -12.88 18.54
N PRO A 100 4.34 -13.18 18.26
CA PRO A 100 4.85 -13.36 16.90
C PRO A 100 4.57 -14.74 16.32
N ALA A 101 3.96 -15.67 17.06
CA ALA A 101 3.83 -17.05 16.64
C ALA A 101 3.00 -17.15 15.34
N PRO A 102 3.43 -17.95 14.34
CA PRO A 102 2.64 -18.17 13.13
C PRO A 102 1.23 -18.65 13.45
N ARG A 103 0.23 -18.00 12.85
CA ARG A 103 -1.18 -18.36 13.01
C ARG A 103 -1.79 -18.85 11.71
N GLU A 104 -2.87 -19.62 11.80
CA GLU A 104 -3.69 -19.96 10.64
C GLU A 104 -4.39 -18.72 10.10
N ALA A 105 -4.53 -18.64 8.78
CA ALA A 105 -5.18 -17.48 8.17
C ALA A 105 -6.70 -17.44 8.42
N GLN A 106 -7.24 -18.56 8.90
CA GLN A 106 -8.62 -18.75 9.31
C GLN A 106 -8.94 -18.14 10.67
N ALA A 107 -7.93 -17.75 11.44
CA ALA A 107 -8.10 -17.14 12.76
C ALA A 107 -7.45 -15.75 12.83
N PRO A 108 -7.89 -14.77 12.02
CA PRO A 108 -7.33 -13.43 12.05
C PRO A 108 -7.62 -12.74 13.40
N ALA A 109 -6.61 -12.05 13.93
CA ALA A 109 -6.75 -11.24 15.14
C ALA A 109 -7.69 -10.05 14.89
N ARG A 110 -8.47 -9.66 15.91
CA ARG A 110 -9.51 -8.65 15.72
C ARG A 110 -8.97 -7.24 15.56
N GLY A 111 -7.77 -6.99 16.06
CA GLY A 111 -7.22 -5.66 16.30
C GLY A 111 -7.77 -5.04 17.58
N ARG A 112 -6.96 -4.17 18.18
CA ARG A 112 -7.30 -3.42 19.39
C ARG A 112 -7.82 -2.03 19.01
N ILE A 113 -8.93 -1.63 19.60
CA ILE A 113 -9.48 -0.28 19.45
C ILE A 113 -9.14 0.49 20.71
N GLU A 114 -8.49 1.63 20.54
CA GLU A 114 -8.15 2.55 21.62
C GLU A 114 -8.72 3.94 21.29
N ARG A 115 -9.07 4.69 22.34
CA ARG A 115 -9.62 6.04 22.20
C ARG A 115 -8.74 7.03 22.95
N ALA A 116 -8.35 8.09 22.24
CA ALA A 116 -7.63 9.23 22.79
C ALA A 116 -8.41 10.51 22.44
N GLY A 117 -9.15 11.04 23.42
CA GLY A 117 -10.10 12.14 23.18
C GLY A 117 -11.19 11.74 22.18
N ASP A 118 -11.33 12.50 21.10
CA ASP A 118 -12.32 12.26 20.04
C ASP A 118 -11.82 11.35 18.92
N VAL A 119 -10.55 10.95 18.97
CA VAL A 119 -9.95 10.07 17.97
C VAL A 119 -9.93 8.64 18.47
N GLU A 120 -10.59 7.76 17.74
CA GLU A 120 -10.47 6.32 17.89
C GLU A 120 -9.40 5.79 16.93
N THR A 121 -8.63 4.81 17.37
CA THR A 121 -7.61 4.15 16.56
C THR A 121 -7.80 2.64 16.62
N LEU A 122 -7.95 2.00 15.46
CA LEU A 122 -7.84 0.55 15.31
C LEU A 122 -6.39 0.20 15.00
N THR A 123 -5.79 -0.66 15.82
CA THR A 123 -4.43 -1.16 15.66
C THR A 123 -4.43 -2.67 15.44
N VAL A 124 -3.68 -3.14 14.46
CA VAL A 124 -3.41 -4.57 14.24
C VAL A 124 -1.94 -4.78 13.91
N PHE A 125 -1.34 -5.83 14.46
CA PHE A 125 0.01 -6.25 14.11
C PHE A 125 -0.05 -7.28 13.00
N VAL A 126 0.85 -7.18 12.03
CA VAL A 126 0.98 -8.13 10.93
C VAL A 126 2.41 -8.65 10.91
N PHE A 127 2.57 -9.91 11.27
CA PHE A 127 3.86 -10.59 11.20
C PHE A 127 4.07 -11.14 9.80
N VAL A 128 5.33 -11.08 9.36
CA VAL A 128 5.76 -11.65 8.09
C VAL A 128 6.72 -12.78 8.40
N GLU A 129 6.53 -13.89 7.68
CA GLU A 129 7.47 -14.99 7.70
C GLU A 129 8.92 -14.51 7.41
N PRO A 130 9.95 -15.12 8.04
CA PRO A 130 11.34 -14.77 7.78
C PRO A 130 11.72 -14.82 6.29
N PHE A 131 12.51 -13.83 5.88
CA PHE A 131 13.03 -13.69 4.52
C PHE A 131 14.34 -14.46 4.35
N GLU A 132 14.65 -14.87 3.11
CA GLU A 132 15.90 -15.56 2.79
C GLU A 132 17.14 -14.71 3.09
N ASN A 133 17.01 -13.39 3.03
CA ASN A 133 18.08 -12.45 3.40
C ASN A 133 18.29 -12.32 4.92
N GLY A 134 17.55 -13.09 5.74
CA GLY A 134 17.64 -13.11 7.20
C GLY A 134 16.79 -12.06 7.92
N ALA A 135 16.10 -11.18 7.19
CA ALA A 135 15.20 -10.22 7.80
C ALA A 135 13.96 -10.90 8.40
N ARG A 136 13.50 -10.39 9.55
CA ARG A 136 12.28 -10.83 10.24
C ARG A 136 11.42 -9.62 10.58
N PRO A 137 10.84 -8.94 9.58
CA PRO A 137 10.04 -7.77 9.83
C PRO A 137 8.65 -8.15 10.36
N TYR A 138 8.05 -7.23 11.10
CA TYR A 138 6.61 -7.20 11.34
C TYR A 138 6.11 -5.77 11.25
N LEU A 139 4.83 -5.61 11.00
CA LEU A 139 4.18 -4.32 10.82
C LEU A 139 3.20 -4.04 11.96
N ARG A 140 3.06 -2.77 12.31
CA ARG A 140 1.90 -2.26 13.01
C ARG A 140 1.08 -1.42 12.03
N LEU A 141 -0.15 -1.85 11.79
CA LEU A 141 -1.12 -1.13 11.00
C LEU A 141 -2.03 -0.33 11.94
N THR A 142 -2.26 0.93 11.59
CA THR A 142 -3.11 1.84 12.36
C THR A 142 -4.10 2.55 11.46
N PHE A 143 -5.36 2.57 11.88
CA PHE A 143 -6.44 3.31 11.22
C PHE A 143 -6.99 4.30 12.23
N ARG A 144 -7.14 5.56 11.83
CA ARG A 144 -7.63 6.62 12.71
C ARG A 144 -8.99 7.13 12.23
N SER A 145 -9.89 7.38 13.18
CA SER A 145 -11.26 7.83 12.86
C SER A 145 -11.30 9.23 12.26
N ASP A 146 -10.28 10.05 12.50
CA ASP A 146 -10.13 11.41 11.96
C ASP A 146 -9.43 11.44 10.59
N ARG A 147 -8.88 10.30 10.14
CA ARG A 147 -8.20 10.15 8.84
C ARG A 147 -8.60 8.83 8.16
N PRO A 148 -9.88 8.69 7.76
CA PRO A 148 -10.42 7.43 7.29
C PRO A 148 -9.84 6.96 5.96
N GLU A 149 -9.20 7.84 5.17
CA GLU A 149 -8.68 7.55 3.82
C GLU A 149 -7.20 7.12 3.80
N GLU A 150 -6.58 6.89 4.96
CA GLU A 150 -5.20 6.40 5.07
C GLU A 150 -5.04 5.27 6.09
N VAL A 151 -4.01 4.45 5.87
CA VAL A 151 -3.51 3.46 6.85
C VAL A 151 -2.08 3.84 7.22
N GLY A 152 -1.82 3.95 8.52
CA GLY A 152 -0.46 4.07 9.05
C GLY A 152 0.22 2.71 9.10
N LEU A 153 1.41 2.61 8.52
CA LEU A 153 2.19 1.40 8.42
C LEU A 153 3.56 1.64 9.08
N ALA A 154 3.81 0.97 10.20
CA ALA A 154 5.07 1.06 10.93
C ALA A 154 5.81 -0.28 10.85
N ALA A 155 7.07 -0.28 10.40
CA ALA A 155 7.87 -1.49 10.30
C ALA A 155 8.79 -1.67 11.52
N TYR A 156 8.90 -2.91 11.99
CA TYR A 156 9.74 -3.31 13.11
C TYR A 156 10.56 -4.55 12.75
N ALA A 157 11.58 -4.84 13.54
CA ALA A 157 12.41 -6.04 13.45
C ALA A 157 12.15 -6.93 14.67
N GLN A 158 12.02 -8.25 14.47
CA GLN A 158 12.04 -9.21 15.58
C GLN A 158 13.46 -9.35 16.18
N PRO A 159 13.62 -9.83 17.43
CA PRO A 159 14.91 -9.91 18.13
C PRO A 159 16.04 -10.65 17.38
N GLU A 160 15.72 -11.57 16.47
CA GLU A 160 16.68 -12.33 15.65
C GLU A 160 16.69 -11.92 14.17
N SER A 161 16.14 -10.75 13.83
CA SER A 161 16.22 -10.23 12.47
C SER A 161 17.66 -9.86 12.14
N ALA A 162 18.12 -10.20 10.94
CA ALA A 162 19.29 -9.55 10.37
C ALA A 162 19.07 -8.03 10.35
N ARG A 163 20.16 -7.26 10.53
CA ARG A 163 20.11 -5.80 10.50
C ARG A 163 19.64 -5.34 9.12
N MET A 164 18.48 -4.70 9.08
CA MET A 164 17.94 -4.13 7.85
C MET A 164 18.57 -2.77 7.57
N ASP A 165 18.96 -2.56 6.31
CA ASP A 165 19.33 -1.24 5.78
C ASP A 165 18.07 -0.38 5.57
N ALA A 166 16.98 -1.02 5.10
CA ALA A 166 15.66 -0.43 4.90
C ALA A 166 14.58 -1.53 5.04
N CYS A 167 13.34 -1.14 5.32
CA CYS A 167 12.18 -2.00 5.12
C CYS A 167 11.17 -1.23 4.28
N ILE A 168 11.15 -1.52 2.98
CA ILE A 168 10.34 -0.79 2.01
C ILE A 168 8.94 -1.38 2.00
N LEU A 169 7.94 -0.53 2.14
CA LEU A 169 6.52 -0.88 2.01
C LEU A 169 6.03 -0.38 0.66
N THR A 170 6.00 -1.28 -0.32
CA THR A 170 5.80 -0.90 -1.73
C THR A 170 4.33 -0.93 -2.09
N ALA A 171 3.77 0.21 -2.52
CA ALA A 171 2.50 0.20 -3.22
C ALA A 171 2.74 -0.30 -4.67
N THR A 172 2.44 -1.58 -4.94
CA THR A 172 2.97 -2.35 -6.10
C THR A 172 1.98 -2.54 -7.25
N MET A 173 0.91 -1.78 -7.30
CA MET A 173 -0.14 -1.90 -8.33
C MET A 173 -0.64 -0.51 -8.80
N GLY A 174 0.26 0.47 -8.89
CA GLY A 174 -0.08 1.81 -9.35
C GLY A 174 -0.65 1.85 -10.77
N ASN A 175 -0.32 0.88 -11.61
CA ASN A 175 -0.75 0.85 -13.00
C ASN A 175 -2.23 0.52 -13.16
N TYR A 176 -2.86 -0.09 -12.13
CA TYR A 176 -4.30 -0.34 -12.11
C TYR A 176 -5.07 0.97 -12.21
N ALA A 177 -4.72 1.94 -11.35
CA ALA A 177 -5.25 3.30 -11.37
C ALA A 177 -4.58 4.20 -12.41
N ARG A 178 -3.66 3.64 -13.21
CA ARG A 178 -2.81 4.34 -14.19
C ARG A 178 -2.20 5.61 -13.63
N LEU A 179 -1.56 5.48 -12.47
CA LEU A 179 -0.79 6.58 -11.89
C LEU A 179 0.34 6.98 -12.86
N ARG A 180 0.32 8.21 -13.34
CA ARG A 180 1.31 8.72 -14.32
C ARG A 180 1.95 10.03 -13.94
N ARG A 181 1.37 10.75 -12.98
CA ARG A 181 1.87 12.04 -12.50
C ARG A 181 2.31 11.88 -11.07
N LEU A 182 3.59 12.06 -10.80
CA LEU A 182 4.15 12.16 -9.46
C LEU A 182 4.29 13.64 -9.12
N HIS A 183 3.53 14.10 -8.15
CA HIS A 183 3.50 15.50 -7.72
C HIS A 183 4.58 15.72 -6.67
N LEU A 184 5.61 16.47 -7.07
CA LEU A 184 6.75 16.89 -6.27
C LEU A 184 6.59 18.38 -5.95
N LYS A 185 7.34 18.87 -4.97
CA LYS A 185 7.22 20.24 -4.43
C LYS A 185 7.16 21.31 -5.52
N ASP A 186 8.12 21.26 -6.46
CA ASP A 186 8.32 22.32 -7.45
C ASP A 186 7.95 21.87 -8.89
N ARG A 187 7.54 20.60 -9.09
CA ARG A 187 7.22 20.07 -10.42
C ARG A 187 6.33 18.82 -10.38
N VAL A 188 5.79 18.45 -11.53
CA VAL A 188 5.18 17.14 -11.75
C VAL A 188 6.10 16.29 -12.62
N ALA A 189 6.54 15.13 -12.11
CA ALA A 189 7.26 14.15 -12.90
C ALA A 189 6.27 13.17 -13.55
N THR A 190 6.33 13.02 -14.87
CA THR A 190 5.40 12.14 -15.60
C THR A 190 6.07 10.83 -16.01
N ALA A 191 5.35 9.71 -15.96
CA ALA A 191 5.89 8.40 -16.34
C ALA A 191 6.46 8.41 -17.78
N GLY A 192 5.77 9.06 -18.72
CA GLY A 192 6.24 9.19 -20.10
C GLY A 192 7.52 10.00 -20.26
N ALA A 193 7.74 11.03 -19.42
CA ALA A 193 8.98 11.82 -19.45
C ALA A 193 10.14 11.12 -18.73
N LEU A 194 9.85 10.30 -17.71
CA LEU A 194 10.88 9.51 -17.03
C LEU A 194 11.39 8.37 -17.91
N TRP A 195 10.52 7.79 -18.74
CA TRP A 195 10.84 6.63 -19.56
C TRP A 195 10.25 6.71 -20.99
N PRO A 196 10.70 7.67 -21.83
CA PRO A 196 10.12 7.89 -23.16
C PRO A 196 10.27 6.67 -24.10
N ASP A 197 11.38 5.96 -23.96
CA ASP A 197 11.74 4.84 -24.84
C ASP A 197 11.46 3.47 -24.23
N PHE A 198 10.88 3.40 -23.03
CA PHE A 198 10.62 2.12 -22.38
C PHE A 198 9.53 1.34 -23.11
N ARG A 199 9.81 0.07 -23.40
CA ARG A 199 8.94 -0.87 -24.10
C ARG A 199 9.07 -2.25 -23.45
N GLY A 200 8.12 -3.14 -23.72
CA GLY A 200 8.15 -4.54 -23.26
C GLY A 200 7.29 -4.81 -22.02
N ASN A 201 7.59 -5.90 -21.33
CA ASN A 201 6.82 -6.41 -20.19
C ASN A 201 7.60 -6.43 -18.86
N GLY A 202 8.79 -5.83 -18.84
CA GLY A 202 9.62 -5.68 -17.64
C GLY A 202 9.24 -4.46 -16.80
N PHE A 203 10.17 -4.06 -15.93
CA PHE A 203 10.09 -2.82 -15.18
C PHE A 203 11.05 -1.79 -15.76
N ALA A 204 10.60 -0.55 -15.88
CA ALA A 204 11.49 0.57 -16.15
C ALA A 204 12.43 0.79 -14.95
N PRO A 205 13.63 1.35 -15.14
CA PRO A 205 14.54 1.66 -14.05
C PRO A 205 13.88 2.57 -13.00
N HIS A 206 14.22 2.41 -11.72
CA HIS A 206 13.69 3.27 -10.67
C HIS A 206 14.11 4.73 -10.88
N ALA A 207 13.14 5.63 -10.87
CA ALA A 207 13.35 7.06 -10.69
C ALA A 207 13.22 7.39 -9.20
N ARG A 208 14.19 8.15 -8.66
CA ARG A 208 14.31 8.44 -7.23
C ARG A 208 14.32 9.95 -6.99
N PHE A 209 13.54 10.39 -6.02
CA PHE A 209 13.33 11.79 -5.69
C PHE A 209 13.60 12.00 -4.18
N PRO A 210 14.68 12.70 -3.82
CA PRO A 210 15.08 12.87 -2.42
C PRO A 210 14.13 13.81 -1.67
N LEU A 211 14.23 13.80 -0.33
CA LEU A 211 13.34 14.52 0.59
C LEU A 211 13.14 16.00 0.24
N GLU A 212 14.18 16.70 -0.22
CA GLU A 212 14.12 18.11 -0.60
C GLU A 212 13.20 18.40 -1.80
N GLN A 213 12.88 17.38 -2.60
CA GLN A 213 11.94 17.48 -3.71
C GLN A 213 10.50 17.12 -3.29
N LEU A 214 10.29 16.61 -2.07
CA LEU A 214 8.95 16.27 -1.58
C LEU A 214 8.30 17.48 -0.92
N PHE A 215 6.97 17.51 -0.92
CA PHE A 215 6.24 18.56 -0.21
C PHE A 215 6.46 18.41 1.30
N ARG A 216 6.70 19.53 1.98
CA ARG A 216 6.74 19.62 3.44
C ARG A 216 5.50 20.33 3.95
N MET A 217 4.78 19.66 4.84
CA MET A 217 3.61 20.21 5.51
C MET A 217 4.04 21.11 6.68
N PRO A 218 3.16 22.03 7.14
CA PRO A 218 3.46 22.90 8.28
C PRO A 218 3.81 22.16 9.58
N ASP A 219 3.28 20.95 9.76
CA ASP A 219 3.60 20.07 10.91
C ASP A 219 4.94 19.36 10.79
N GLY A 220 5.72 19.66 9.75
CA GLY A 220 6.99 19.04 9.46
C GLY A 220 6.87 17.72 8.69
N SER A 221 5.68 17.17 8.46
CA SER A 221 5.57 15.93 7.69
C SER A 221 5.98 16.11 6.21
N ALA A 222 6.45 15.03 5.58
CA ALA A 222 6.69 14.99 4.14
C ALA A 222 5.54 14.23 3.44
N ILE A 223 5.13 14.71 2.28
CA ILE A 223 4.09 14.06 1.46
C ILE A 223 4.50 14.02 -0.01
N VAL A 224 4.14 12.93 -0.67
CA VAL A 224 4.27 12.75 -2.11
C VAL A 224 3.00 12.07 -2.62
N ALA A 225 2.48 12.55 -3.74
CA ALA A 225 1.24 12.06 -4.32
C ALA A 225 1.44 11.63 -5.77
N ALA A 226 0.73 10.57 -6.16
CA ALA A 226 0.68 10.06 -7.51
C ALA A 226 -0.78 10.02 -7.98
N ALA A 227 -1.03 10.48 -9.20
CA ALA A 227 -2.37 10.55 -9.79
C ALA A 227 -2.37 10.08 -11.24
N PRO A 228 -3.52 9.62 -11.77
CA PRO A 228 -3.71 9.47 -13.20
C PRO A 228 -3.63 10.82 -13.91
N ASP A 229 -3.34 10.80 -15.20
CA ASP A 229 -3.40 11.95 -16.11
C ASP A 229 -4.70 12.03 -16.92
N GLU A 230 -5.52 10.97 -16.87
CA GLU A 230 -6.82 10.87 -17.52
C GLU A 230 -7.93 11.53 -16.66
N PRO A 231 -8.91 12.23 -17.27
CA PRO A 231 -10.06 12.77 -16.55
C PRO A 231 -10.93 11.70 -15.89
N ASN A 232 -11.05 10.52 -16.51
CA ASN A 232 -11.76 9.38 -15.94
C ASN A 232 -11.10 8.04 -16.34
N PRO A 233 -10.33 7.41 -15.43
CA PRO A 233 -9.73 6.11 -15.70
C PRO A 233 -10.75 4.95 -15.86
N ALA A 234 -12.01 5.12 -15.48
CA ALA A 234 -13.01 4.07 -15.73
C ALA A 234 -13.34 3.94 -17.24
N ASP A 235 -13.13 5.00 -18.03
CA ASP A 235 -13.56 5.09 -19.43
C ASP A 235 -12.47 4.72 -20.43
N ALA A 236 -11.33 4.18 -19.99
CA ALA A 236 -10.22 3.87 -20.88
C ALA A 236 -10.53 2.77 -21.91
N ASP A 237 -9.97 2.94 -23.10
CA ASP A 237 -10.00 1.93 -24.15
C ASP A 237 -8.97 0.82 -23.86
N TYR A 238 -9.46 -0.29 -23.31
CA TYR A 238 -8.62 -1.45 -23.01
C TYR A 238 -8.35 -2.29 -24.25
N ALA A 239 -7.13 -2.81 -24.37
CA ALA A 239 -6.78 -3.79 -25.40
C ALA A 239 -7.69 -5.03 -25.33
N LEU A 240 -7.94 -5.65 -26.48
CA LEU A 240 -8.68 -6.90 -26.58
C LEU A 240 -8.03 -7.95 -25.64
N PHE A 241 -8.87 -8.71 -24.92
CA PHE A 241 -8.45 -9.68 -23.89
C PHE A 241 -7.82 -9.11 -22.62
N THR A 242 -7.89 -7.80 -22.36
CA THR A 242 -7.53 -7.28 -21.02
C THR A 242 -8.43 -7.92 -19.96
N PRO A 243 -7.85 -8.62 -18.96
CA PRO A 243 -8.64 -9.27 -17.92
C PRO A 243 -9.55 -8.30 -17.18
N ALA A 244 -10.74 -8.77 -16.79
CA ALA A 244 -11.75 -7.91 -16.18
C ALA A 244 -11.29 -7.25 -14.86
N TRP A 245 -10.39 -7.89 -14.12
CA TRP A 245 -9.82 -7.36 -12.88
C TRP A 245 -8.75 -6.28 -13.10
N TRP A 246 -8.22 -6.13 -14.32
CA TRP A 246 -7.33 -5.03 -14.69
C TRP A 246 -8.07 -3.81 -15.24
N LYS A 247 -9.38 -3.92 -15.45
CA LYS A 247 -10.21 -2.79 -15.86
C LYS A 247 -10.55 -1.96 -14.63
N TYR A 248 -9.99 -0.75 -14.58
CA TYR A 248 -10.22 0.21 -13.50
C TYR A 248 -11.72 0.46 -13.29
N ARG A 249 -12.12 0.56 -12.03
CA ARG A 249 -13.48 0.89 -11.61
C ARG A 249 -13.46 2.01 -10.57
N GLY A 250 -14.62 2.63 -10.37
CA GLY A 250 -14.79 3.70 -9.39
C GLY A 250 -14.32 5.06 -9.88
N ALA A 251 -14.36 6.04 -8.97
CA ALA A 251 -13.95 7.41 -9.21
C ALA A 251 -12.42 7.53 -9.37
N VAL A 252 -11.99 8.60 -10.03
CA VAL A 252 -10.57 9.01 -10.09
C VAL A 252 -10.02 9.15 -8.67
N ALA A 253 -8.82 8.62 -8.45
CA ALA A 253 -8.18 8.66 -7.14
C ALA A 253 -6.72 9.09 -7.21
N THR A 254 -6.33 9.93 -6.25
CA THR A 254 -4.95 10.21 -5.92
C THR A 254 -4.49 9.20 -4.88
N GLN A 255 -3.30 8.64 -5.06
CA GLN A 255 -2.63 7.81 -4.06
C GLN A 255 -1.45 8.60 -3.49
N TYR A 256 -1.19 8.50 -2.20
CA TYR A 256 -0.11 9.26 -1.58
C TYR A 256 0.58 8.49 -0.47
N TRP A 257 1.83 8.89 -0.24
CA TRP A 257 2.58 8.53 0.96
C TRP A 257 2.83 9.78 1.79
N ARG A 258 2.61 9.67 3.11
CA ARG A 258 2.91 10.71 4.08
C ARG A 258 3.83 10.16 5.18
N ALA A 259 4.97 10.81 5.39
CA ALA A 259 5.92 10.52 6.45
C ALA A 259 5.81 11.61 7.54
N PRO A 260 5.22 11.32 8.71
CA PRO A 260 5.06 12.31 9.79
C PRO A 260 6.41 12.83 10.29
N ASP A 261 7.37 11.92 10.45
CA ASP A 261 8.74 12.21 10.88
C ASP A 261 9.72 11.62 9.85
N PRO A 262 10.00 12.35 8.76
CA PRO A 262 10.81 11.84 7.67
C PRO A 262 12.30 11.81 8.05
N HIS A 263 12.93 10.64 7.91
CA HIS A 263 14.38 10.52 8.01
C HIS A 263 15.06 11.43 6.95
N SER A 264 16.21 12.02 7.26
CA SER A 264 16.91 12.95 6.34
C SER A 264 17.19 12.35 4.96
N ASN A 265 17.54 11.07 4.92
CA ASN A 265 17.78 10.30 3.69
C ASN A 265 16.52 9.66 3.06
N LEU A 266 15.32 10.10 3.45
CA LEU A 266 14.06 9.66 2.81
C LEU A 266 14.07 10.05 1.34
N ALA A 267 13.56 9.18 0.48
CA ALA A 267 13.25 9.49 -0.91
C ALA A 267 11.94 8.84 -1.33
N ALA A 268 11.20 9.51 -2.20
CA ALA A 268 10.18 8.86 -3.00
C ALA A 268 10.83 8.10 -4.17
N GLN A 269 10.28 6.96 -4.52
CA GLN A 269 10.77 6.15 -5.63
C GLN A 269 9.61 5.57 -6.43
N VAL A 270 9.74 5.59 -7.75
CA VAL A 270 8.79 4.98 -8.68
C VAL A 270 9.50 4.19 -9.76
N ASN A 271 8.88 3.14 -10.26
CA ASN A 271 9.22 2.50 -11.53
C ASN A 271 7.98 2.43 -12.41
N GLY A 272 8.14 2.01 -13.67
CA GLY A 272 7.06 2.00 -14.65
C GLY A 272 6.89 0.65 -15.34
N ARG A 273 5.70 0.41 -15.87
CA ARG A 273 5.38 -0.70 -16.77
C ARG A 273 4.56 -0.20 -17.95
N THR A 274 4.69 -0.88 -19.09
CA THR A 274 3.85 -0.68 -20.30
C THR A 274 2.79 -1.76 -20.48
N THR A 275 2.88 -2.86 -19.74
CA THR A 275 1.85 -3.93 -19.68
C THR A 275 1.49 -4.26 -18.23
N TYR A 276 0.27 -4.76 -18.01
CA TYR A 276 -0.18 -5.17 -16.69
C TYR A 276 0.68 -6.30 -16.11
N TRP A 277 0.85 -6.33 -14.79
CA TRP A 277 1.66 -7.35 -14.10
C TRP A 277 1.13 -8.76 -14.36
N GLY A 278 2.04 -9.69 -14.68
CA GLY A 278 1.69 -11.07 -15.02
C GLY A 278 0.96 -11.26 -16.35
N TRP A 279 0.83 -10.21 -17.16
CA TRP A 279 0.14 -10.24 -18.44
C TRP A 279 0.91 -9.50 -19.55
N HIS A 280 0.51 -9.74 -20.80
CA HIS A 280 1.08 -9.13 -21.99
C HIS A 280 0.21 -8.00 -22.55
N THR A 281 -0.89 -7.67 -21.89
CA THR A 281 -1.83 -6.63 -22.34
C THR A 281 -1.29 -5.25 -22.01
N ALA A 282 -1.28 -4.37 -23.01
CA ALA A 282 -0.82 -3.00 -22.87
C ALA A 282 -1.69 -2.22 -21.89
N ILE A 283 -1.05 -1.37 -21.10
CA ILE A 283 -1.74 -0.39 -20.27
C ILE A 283 -2.27 0.73 -21.20
N PRO A 284 -3.58 1.04 -21.21
CA PRO A 284 -4.15 2.11 -22.04
C PRO A 284 -3.41 3.42 -21.79
N GLY A 285 -2.99 4.16 -22.82
CA GLY A 285 -2.24 5.42 -22.65
C GLY A 285 -0.73 5.26 -22.39
N GLY A 286 -0.21 4.02 -22.40
CA GLY A 286 1.22 3.75 -22.29
C GLY A 286 1.71 3.63 -20.86
N VAL A 287 3.01 3.92 -20.65
CA VAL A 287 3.71 3.66 -19.37
C VAL A 287 2.97 4.30 -18.19
N ALA A 288 2.79 3.51 -17.13
CA ALA A 288 2.26 3.96 -15.85
C ALA A 288 3.14 3.43 -14.71
N PHE A 289 3.10 4.09 -13.56
CA PHE A 289 3.85 3.66 -12.40
C PHE A 289 3.35 2.30 -11.92
N GLU A 290 4.24 1.33 -11.72
CA GLU A 290 3.87 0.12 -10.97
C GLU A 290 4.09 0.37 -9.49
N ASN A 291 5.34 0.55 -9.10
CA ASN A 291 5.73 0.73 -7.72
C ASN A 291 5.73 2.20 -7.37
N PHE A 292 5.13 2.52 -6.23
CA PHE A 292 5.20 3.83 -5.61
C PHE A 292 5.61 3.67 -4.15
N GLU A 293 6.81 4.16 -3.83
CA GLU A 293 7.53 3.82 -2.61
C GLU A 293 8.00 5.09 -1.88
N LEU A 294 8.05 5.00 -0.54
CA LEU A 294 8.97 5.77 0.28
C LEU A 294 10.11 4.87 0.74
N VAL A 295 11.35 5.33 0.56
CA VAL A 295 12.56 4.57 0.91
C VAL A 295 13.41 5.42 1.85
N ALA A 296 13.61 4.93 3.07
CA ALA A 296 14.48 5.51 4.07
C ALA A 296 15.33 4.42 4.76
N PRO A 297 16.44 4.80 5.42
CA PRO A 297 17.13 3.93 6.36
C PRO A 297 16.16 3.33 7.39
N PHE A 298 16.36 2.06 7.72
CA PHE A 298 15.48 1.38 8.66
C PHE A 298 15.60 1.97 10.07
N VAL A 299 14.47 2.44 10.58
CA VAL A 299 14.28 2.82 11.99
C VAL A 299 13.04 2.09 12.49
N ALA A 300 13.20 1.24 13.50
CA ALA A 300 12.09 0.46 14.05
C ALA A 300 10.97 1.39 14.55
N GLY A 301 9.74 1.15 14.09
CA GLY A 301 8.58 1.96 14.43
C GLY A 301 8.42 3.24 13.60
N GLN A 302 9.33 3.53 12.66
CA GLN A 302 9.09 4.58 11.66
C GLN A 302 7.81 4.25 10.91
N THR A 303 6.91 5.23 10.86
CA THR A 303 5.57 5.07 10.33
C THR A 303 5.43 5.88 9.04
N PHE A 304 4.96 5.23 7.98
CA PHE A 304 4.49 5.90 6.78
C PHE A 304 3.00 5.66 6.61
N HIS A 305 2.27 6.69 6.19
CA HIS A 305 0.85 6.56 5.89
C HIS A 305 0.66 6.43 4.40
N PHE A 306 0.00 5.35 3.98
CA PHE A 306 -0.48 5.20 2.61
C PHE A 306 -1.94 5.61 2.56
N GLY A 307 -2.30 6.48 1.62
CA GLY A 307 -3.67 6.93 1.45
C GLY A 307 -4.15 6.90 0.01
N VAL A 308 -5.46 6.77 -0.14
CA VAL A 308 -6.17 6.82 -1.42
C VAL A 308 -7.31 7.81 -1.26
N THR A 309 -7.42 8.81 -2.11
CA THR A 309 -8.38 9.91 -1.89
C THR A 309 -8.96 10.44 -3.19
N ARG A 310 -10.15 11.03 -3.12
CA ARG A 310 -10.72 11.83 -4.22
C ARG A 310 -10.10 13.21 -4.33
N ARG A 311 -9.38 13.65 -3.29
CA ARG A 311 -8.68 14.93 -3.28
C ARG A 311 -7.62 14.96 -4.36
N THR A 312 -7.49 16.11 -5.02
CA THR A 312 -6.37 16.32 -5.96
C THR A 312 -5.06 16.41 -5.18
N PRO A 313 -3.91 16.11 -5.82
CA PRO A 313 -2.61 16.31 -5.21
C PRO A 313 -2.40 17.71 -4.63
N GLU A 314 -2.89 18.75 -5.31
CA GLU A 314 -2.77 20.15 -4.88
C GLU A 314 -3.57 20.39 -3.58
N SER A 315 -4.77 19.83 -3.47
CA SER A 315 -5.60 19.95 -2.26
C SER A 315 -5.06 19.14 -1.07
N LEU A 316 -4.24 18.10 -1.32
CA LEU A 316 -3.57 17.34 -0.26
C LEU A 316 -2.46 18.17 0.41
N VAL A 317 -1.72 18.95 -0.38
CA VAL A 317 -0.55 19.71 0.09
C VAL A 317 -0.91 21.11 0.60
N SER A 318 -2.01 21.69 0.14
CA SER A 318 -2.42 23.05 0.48
C SER A 318 -3.21 23.16 1.80
N GLY A 319 -3.58 22.02 2.41
CA GLY A 319 -4.57 21.98 3.49
C GLY A 319 -5.97 22.41 3.02
N PRO A 320 -7.02 22.29 3.86
CA PRO A 320 -8.31 22.88 3.53
C PRO A 320 -8.14 24.39 3.38
N ALA A 321 -8.53 24.92 2.22
CA ALA A 321 -8.62 26.35 2.01
C ALA A 321 -9.67 26.93 2.99
N GLY A 322 -9.23 27.67 4.00
CA GLY A 322 -10.11 28.44 4.88
C GLY A 322 -10.05 28.06 6.37
N ALA A 323 -9.01 28.52 7.04
CA ALA A 323 -9.02 28.89 8.46
C ALA A 323 -7.84 29.84 8.70
N ARG A 324 -7.96 31.06 8.19
CA ARG A 324 -7.21 32.24 8.65
C ARG A 324 -8.22 33.25 9.15
#